data_AF-A0A7W8ERM5-F1
#
_entry.id   AF-A0A7W8ERM5-F1
#
_cell.length_a   1.000
_cell.length_b   1.000
_cell.length_c   1.000
_cell.angle_alpha   90.00
_cell.angle_beta   90.00
_cell.angle_gamma   90.00
#
_symmetry.space_group_name_H-M   'P 1'
#
loop_
_entity.id
_entity.type
_entity.pdbx_description
1 polymer ?
#
loop_
_entity_poly.entity_id
_entity_poly.type
_entity_poly.pdbx_seq_one_letter_code
_entity_poly.pdbx_strand_id
1 'polypeptide(L)'
;MTDIFNWKPDDDQIYISDYGSQTQLGSGVDFNKYNERFFIMDARDCTLTLKATENTSPNFTSWPDKRSGSGYGSHPEIIVRQGAFQLIGLSQFNCGSSGDPIYPDFVNISVSDSGHFTVGSQFVYFSSLKKDSVDQPKINVTENGKFDVNADYIFASSGWIDAADNAVVNFTAAQFFAEFASGLPTLTLLPRFTLGAGSPVFNFIGTSPDVTIVDFMYETYQEGLFNFKSDSKGKFVFKGIGNAFQQTAMLNYKLIAVDGITDTAYVKRKLNMNMTDSFVNGDLVVQLK
;
A
#
# COMPACT_ATOMS: atom_id res chain seq x y z
N MET A 1 -29.77 -11.95 17.65
CA MET A 1 -29.16 -12.91 16.71
C MET A 1 -28.36 -12.04 15.77
N THR A 2 -27.06 -12.27 15.64
CA THR A 2 -26.22 -11.45 14.76
C THR A 2 -26.53 -11.85 13.33
N ASP A 3 -26.77 -10.89 12.44
CA ASP A 3 -26.99 -11.18 11.04
C ASP A 3 -25.69 -11.73 10.42
N ILE A 4 -25.81 -12.67 9.48
CA ILE A 4 -24.65 -13.20 8.77
C ILE A 4 -24.39 -12.31 7.56
N PHE A 5 -23.23 -11.69 7.52
CA PHE A 5 -22.78 -11.00 6.32
C PHE A 5 -22.31 -12.07 5.32
N ASN A 6 -22.65 -11.92 4.04
CA ASN A 6 -22.18 -12.79 2.97
C ASN A 6 -21.44 -11.93 1.94
N TRP A 7 -20.14 -12.15 1.75
CA TRP A 7 -19.37 -11.40 0.75
C TRP A 7 -19.88 -11.72 -0.66
N LYS A 8 -20.05 -10.67 -1.46
CA LYS A 8 -20.52 -10.75 -2.83
C LYS A 8 -19.66 -9.87 -3.74
N PRO A 9 -18.81 -10.48 -4.57
CA PRO A 9 -17.98 -9.79 -5.56
C PRO A 9 -18.71 -8.76 -6.42
N ASP A 10 -19.96 -9.06 -6.76
CA ASP A 10 -20.77 -8.43 -7.80
C ASP A 10 -21.83 -7.45 -7.29
N ASP A 11 -21.97 -7.30 -5.97
CA ASP A 11 -22.90 -6.37 -5.32
C ASP A 11 -22.16 -5.21 -4.66
N ASP A 12 -22.82 -4.07 -4.50
CA ASP A 12 -22.37 -3.03 -3.58
C ASP A 12 -22.69 -3.42 -2.15
N GLN A 13 -21.72 -3.33 -1.25
CA GLN A 13 -21.86 -3.87 0.10
C GLN A 13 -21.37 -2.91 1.18
N ILE A 14 -22.12 -2.86 2.28
CA ILE A 14 -21.75 -2.12 3.49
C ILE A 14 -21.74 -3.12 4.65
N TYR A 15 -20.64 -3.18 5.38
CA TYR A 15 -20.48 -3.95 6.60
C TYR A 15 -20.60 -3.02 7.81
N ILE A 16 -21.64 -3.24 8.62
CA ILE A 16 -21.96 -2.46 9.82
C ILE A 16 -21.86 -3.32 11.08
N SER A 17 -21.87 -2.69 12.26
CA SER A 17 -21.70 -3.36 13.55
C SER A 17 -22.76 -4.44 13.86
N ASP A 18 -23.94 -4.41 13.23
CA ASP A 18 -25.01 -5.40 13.43
C ASP A 18 -24.59 -6.81 12.97
N TYR A 19 -23.60 -6.92 12.08
CA TYR A 19 -22.98 -8.19 11.70
C TYR A 19 -21.98 -8.71 12.73
N GLY A 20 -21.52 -7.90 13.69
CA GLY A 20 -20.47 -8.29 14.64
C GLY A 20 -19.14 -8.62 13.95
N SER A 21 -18.26 -9.37 14.62
CA SER A 21 -17.01 -9.85 14.00
C SER A 21 -17.22 -11.20 13.31
N GLN A 22 -16.76 -11.33 12.07
CA GLN A 22 -16.96 -12.53 11.24
C GLN A 22 -15.69 -12.92 10.48
N THR A 23 -15.54 -14.23 10.23
CA THR A 23 -14.56 -14.76 9.28
C THR A 23 -15.30 -15.55 8.21
N GLN A 24 -15.08 -15.20 6.95
CA GLN A 24 -15.55 -15.95 5.80
C GLN A 24 -14.40 -16.72 5.18
N LEU A 25 -14.64 -18.00 4.93
CA LEU A 25 -13.70 -18.88 4.25
C LEU A 25 -14.10 -18.99 2.78
N GLY A 26 -13.11 -19.01 1.90
CA GLY A 26 -13.33 -19.11 0.46
C GLY A 26 -12.02 -19.37 -0.29
N SER A 27 -12.12 -19.41 -1.61
CA SER A 27 -10.95 -19.25 -2.47
C SER A 27 -10.58 -17.78 -2.60
N GLY A 28 -9.31 -17.48 -2.91
CA GLY A 28 -8.88 -16.08 -3.11
C GLY A 28 -9.71 -15.36 -4.18
N VAL A 29 -10.15 -16.08 -5.20
CA VAL A 29 -10.97 -15.52 -6.29
C VAL A 29 -12.41 -15.24 -5.89
N ASP A 30 -12.91 -15.83 -4.80
CA ASP A 30 -14.24 -15.50 -4.24
C ASP A 30 -14.24 -14.13 -3.55
N PHE A 31 -13.06 -13.61 -3.22
CA PHE A 31 -12.89 -12.29 -2.58
C PHE A 31 -12.56 -11.18 -3.57
N ASN A 32 -12.48 -11.49 -4.85
CA ASN A 32 -12.34 -10.49 -5.89
C ASN A 32 -13.54 -9.54 -5.86
N LYS A 33 -13.29 -8.23 -5.85
CA LYS A 33 -14.36 -7.24 -6.03
C LYS A 33 -14.44 -6.87 -7.50
N TYR A 34 -15.64 -6.97 -8.06
CA TYR A 34 -15.88 -6.61 -9.44
C TYR A 34 -15.74 -5.11 -9.63
N ASN A 35 -15.34 -4.75 -10.82
CA ASN A 35 -15.37 -3.37 -11.29
C ASN A 35 -16.72 -2.69 -11.04
N GLU A 36 -16.69 -1.37 -10.81
CA GLU A 36 -17.87 -0.54 -10.50
C GLU A 36 -18.61 -0.94 -9.23
N ARG A 37 -18.04 -1.84 -8.42
CA ARG A 37 -18.61 -2.22 -7.13
C ARG A 37 -17.81 -1.66 -5.98
N PHE A 38 -18.51 -1.35 -4.89
CA PHE A 38 -17.88 -0.89 -3.67
C PHE A 38 -18.06 -1.84 -2.50
N PHE A 39 -17.13 -1.74 -1.56
CA PHE A 39 -17.26 -2.26 -0.21
C PHE A 39 -16.94 -1.17 0.79
N ILE A 40 -17.85 -0.95 1.74
CA ILE A 40 -17.64 -0.02 2.87
C ILE A 40 -17.64 -0.81 4.18
N MET A 41 -16.59 -0.68 4.96
CA MET A 41 -16.51 -1.14 6.34
C MET A 41 -16.73 0.05 7.28
N ASP A 42 -17.83 0.02 8.03
CA ASP A 42 -18.22 1.03 9.01
C ASP A 42 -18.81 0.34 10.26
N ALA A 43 -17.96 -0.43 10.93
CA ALA A 43 -18.37 -1.35 11.99
C ALA A 43 -17.54 -1.23 13.27
N ARG A 44 -17.16 -0.01 13.66
CA ARG A 44 -16.54 0.32 14.97
C ARG A 44 -15.40 -0.62 15.41
N ASP A 45 -15.65 -1.52 16.33
CA ASP A 45 -14.72 -2.46 16.95
C ASP A 45 -14.81 -3.87 16.37
N CYS A 46 -15.62 -4.05 15.32
CA CYS A 46 -15.81 -5.33 14.64
C CYS A 46 -14.74 -5.60 13.59
N THR A 47 -14.52 -6.88 13.31
CA THR A 47 -13.60 -7.36 12.29
C THR A 47 -14.33 -8.19 11.25
N LEU A 48 -14.16 -7.87 9.96
CA LEU A 48 -14.45 -8.79 8.86
C LEU A 48 -13.14 -9.37 8.32
N THR A 49 -13.00 -10.69 8.40
CA THR A 49 -11.86 -11.42 7.81
C THR A 49 -12.32 -12.26 6.63
N LEU A 50 -11.79 -11.98 5.44
CA LEU A 50 -11.87 -12.85 4.27
C LEU A 50 -10.59 -13.69 4.24
N LYS A 51 -10.72 -14.96 4.61
CA LYS A 51 -9.58 -15.88 4.74
C LYS A 51 -9.62 -16.92 3.63
N ALA A 52 -8.61 -16.88 2.77
CA ALA A 52 -8.48 -17.86 1.72
C ALA A 52 -7.94 -19.17 2.28
N THR A 53 -8.48 -20.29 1.80
CA THR A 53 -8.10 -21.62 2.29
C THR A 53 -7.03 -22.25 1.40
N GLU A 54 -6.02 -22.88 2.01
CA GLU A 54 -4.84 -23.43 1.31
C GLU A 54 -5.18 -24.49 0.24
N ASN A 55 -6.36 -25.11 0.33
CA ASN A 55 -6.79 -26.18 -0.56
C ASN A 55 -7.57 -25.71 -1.79
N THR A 56 -7.77 -24.40 -1.97
CA THR A 56 -8.54 -23.85 -3.09
C THR A 56 -7.60 -23.13 -4.06
N SER A 57 -7.36 -23.73 -5.23
CA SER A 57 -6.69 -23.09 -6.35
C SER A 57 -7.73 -22.50 -7.33
N PRO A 58 -7.61 -21.24 -7.78
CA PRO A 58 -6.52 -20.31 -7.50
C PRO A 58 -6.66 -19.60 -6.13
N ASN A 59 -5.56 -19.53 -5.37
CA ASN A 59 -5.50 -18.83 -4.08
C ASN A 59 -5.00 -17.38 -4.20
N PHE A 60 -5.43 -16.66 -5.23
CA PHE A 60 -5.07 -15.25 -5.42
C PHE A 60 -6.32 -14.38 -5.46
N THR A 61 -6.16 -13.14 -4.99
CA THR A 61 -7.16 -12.08 -5.15
C THR A 61 -6.58 -11.00 -6.07
N SER A 62 -7.39 -10.48 -6.99
CA SER A 62 -7.03 -9.39 -7.88
C SER A 62 -8.12 -8.33 -7.87
N TRP A 63 -7.75 -7.12 -7.48
CA TRP A 63 -8.60 -5.94 -7.56
C TRP A 63 -7.96 -4.94 -8.51
N PRO A 64 -8.64 -4.54 -9.60
CA PRO A 64 -9.95 -5.00 -10.06
C PRO A 64 -10.03 -6.46 -10.52
N ASP A 65 -11.25 -7.02 -10.50
CA ASP A 65 -11.61 -8.24 -11.24
C ASP A 65 -12.47 -7.93 -12.46
N LYS A 66 -11.98 -8.35 -13.63
CA LYS A 66 -12.55 -8.09 -14.95
C LYS A 66 -13.66 -9.05 -15.36
N ARG A 67 -13.94 -10.10 -14.58
CA ARG A 67 -14.95 -11.12 -14.94
C ARG A 67 -16.36 -10.55 -15.11
N SER A 68 -16.64 -9.32 -14.66
CA SER A 68 -17.96 -8.67 -14.74
C SER A 68 -18.35 -8.14 -16.13
N GLY A 69 -17.45 -8.08 -17.12
CA GLY A 69 -17.76 -7.52 -18.44
C GLY A 69 -18.15 -6.03 -18.41
N SER A 70 -17.84 -5.32 -17.33
CA SER A 70 -18.09 -3.88 -17.18
C SER A 70 -17.24 -3.07 -18.17
N GLY A 71 -17.73 -1.88 -18.50
CA GLY A 71 -17.09 -0.97 -19.45
C GLY A 71 -15.70 -0.50 -19.00
N TYR A 72 -14.95 0.06 -19.95
CA TYR A 72 -13.59 0.56 -19.73
C TYR A 72 -13.54 1.66 -18.66
N GLY A 73 -12.52 1.63 -17.78
CA GLY A 73 -12.26 2.67 -16.78
C GLY A 73 -12.98 2.48 -15.43
N SER A 74 -13.72 1.39 -15.28
CA SER A 74 -14.35 0.99 -14.03
C SER A 74 -13.33 0.44 -13.03
N HIS A 75 -13.45 0.82 -11.76
CA HIS A 75 -12.59 0.35 -10.67
C HIS A 75 -13.43 -0.01 -9.44
N PRO A 76 -13.08 -1.03 -8.65
CA PRO A 76 -13.68 -1.21 -7.35
C PRO A 76 -13.23 -0.12 -6.38
N GLU A 77 -14.10 0.18 -5.43
CA GLU A 77 -13.80 1.09 -4.32
C GLU A 77 -13.91 0.35 -2.99
N ILE A 78 -12.83 0.36 -2.23
CA ILE A 78 -12.75 -0.29 -0.92
C ILE A 78 -12.54 0.81 0.12
N ILE A 79 -13.52 1.02 0.99
CA ILE A 79 -13.51 2.08 2.00
C ILE A 79 -13.58 1.42 3.37
N VAL A 80 -12.61 1.69 4.22
CA VAL A 80 -12.54 1.20 5.61
C VAL A 80 -12.51 2.39 6.55
N ARG A 81 -13.67 2.80 7.05
CA ARG A 81 -13.81 3.94 7.98
C ARG A 81 -13.66 3.49 9.43
N GLN A 82 -14.37 2.45 9.83
CA GLN A 82 -14.33 1.97 11.22
C GLN A 82 -14.35 0.45 11.26
N GLY A 83 -13.57 -0.12 12.19
CA GLY A 83 -13.38 -1.57 12.31
C GLY A 83 -12.21 -2.08 11.50
N ALA A 84 -12.01 -3.39 11.56
CA ALA A 84 -10.90 -4.06 10.89
C ALA A 84 -11.39 -4.89 9.70
N PHE A 85 -10.93 -4.56 8.50
CA PHE A 85 -11.09 -5.41 7.32
C PHE A 85 -9.79 -6.17 7.06
N GLN A 86 -9.87 -7.49 6.90
CA GLN A 86 -8.70 -8.33 6.71
C GLN A 86 -8.88 -9.24 5.51
N LEU A 87 -7.92 -9.24 4.59
CA LEU A 87 -7.82 -10.17 3.48
C LEU A 87 -6.55 -10.99 3.67
N ILE A 88 -6.68 -12.26 4.06
CA ILE A 88 -5.54 -13.07 4.53
C ILE A 88 -5.53 -14.49 3.94
N GLY A 89 -4.39 -15.16 4.03
CA GLY A 89 -4.22 -16.55 3.58
C GLY A 89 -4.05 -16.70 2.08
N LEU A 90 -3.80 -15.60 1.37
CA LEU A 90 -3.65 -15.57 -0.08
C LEU A 90 -2.22 -15.99 -0.49
N SER A 91 -2.09 -16.75 -1.57
CA SER A 91 -0.79 -16.86 -2.25
C SER A 91 -0.41 -15.55 -2.93
N GLN A 92 -1.38 -14.80 -3.44
CA GLN A 92 -1.11 -13.53 -4.12
C GLN A 92 -2.25 -12.52 -3.97
N PHE A 93 -1.91 -11.25 -3.75
CA PHE A 93 -2.82 -10.11 -3.85
C PHE A 93 -2.34 -9.12 -4.91
N ASN A 94 -3.18 -8.85 -5.90
CA ASN A 94 -2.92 -7.85 -6.94
C ASN A 94 -3.81 -6.62 -6.71
N CYS A 95 -3.17 -5.48 -6.55
CA CYS A 95 -3.76 -4.17 -6.45
C CYS A 95 -3.40 -3.37 -7.72
N GLY A 96 -4.31 -3.36 -8.69
CA GLY A 96 -4.21 -2.53 -9.90
C GLY A 96 -3.81 -3.18 -11.22
N SER A 97 -3.64 -4.49 -11.29
CA SER A 97 -3.29 -5.15 -12.56
C SER A 97 -3.86 -6.55 -12.66
N SER A 98 -4.60 -6.80 -13.74
CA SER A 98 -5.06 -8.15 -14.09
C SER A 98 -4.17 -8.84 -15.15
N GLY A 99 -3.00 -8.30 -15.49
CA GLY A 99 -2.14 -8.88 -16.56
C GLY A 99 -2.45 -8.44 -17.99
N ASP A 100 -3.43 -7.56 -18.23
CA ASP A 100 -3.82 -7.11 -19.57
C ASP A 100 -3.32 -5.68 -19.85
N PRO A 101 -2.44 -5.48 -20.86
CA PRO A 101 -1.83 -4.19 -21.17
C PRO A 101 -2.79 -3.15 -21.79
N ILE A 102 -4.03 -3.54 -22.15
CA ILE A 102 -4.93 -2.67 -22.92
C ILE A 102 -5.76 -1.74 -22.01
N TYR A 103 -5.99 -2.09 -20.74
CA TYR A 103 -6.99 -1.42 -19.89
C TYR A 103 -6.39 -0.78 -18.62
N PRO A 104 -6.80 0.47 -18.28
CA PRO A 104 -6.43 1.09 -17.02
C PRO A 104 -7.18 0.40 -15.89
N ASP A 105 -6.55 -0.61 -15.33
CA ASP A 105 -7.00 -1.22 -14.09
C ASP A 105 -6.44 -0.38 -12.96
N PHE A 106 -7.32 0.21 -12.17
CA PHE A 106 -6.93 0.78 -10.89
C PHE A 106 -7.95 0.38 -9.85
N VAL A 107 -7.55 0.52 -8.60
CA VAL A 107 -8.42 0.31 -7.44
C VAL A 107 -8.20 1.49 -6.52
N ASN A 108 -9.29 1.99 -5.95
CA ASN A 108 -9.25 3.01 -4.93
C ASN A 108 -9.50 2.34 -3.58
N ILE A 109 -8.51 2.42 -2.71
CA ILE A 109 -8.61 1.98 -1.33
C ILE A 109 -8.50 3.22 -0.45
N SER A 110 -9.49 3.43 0.42
CA SER A 110 -9.49 4.53 1.38
C SER A 110 -9.61 3.96 2.79
N VAL A 111 -8.69 4.31 3.68
CA VAL A 111 -8.72 3.90 5.08
C VAL A 111 -8.66 5.15 5.95
N SER A 112 -9.70 5.41 6.74
CA SER A 112 -9.86 6.67 7.48
C SER A 112 -10.34 6.41 8.91
N ASP A 113 -10.68 7.47 9.65
CA ASP A 113 -11.18 7.48 11.03
C ASP A 113 -10.37 6.56 11.96
N SER A 114 -10.90 5.39 12.30
CA SER A 114 -10.26 4.34 13.09
C SER A 114 -10.24 3.00 12.36
N GLY A 115 -10.37 3.05 11.04
CA GLY A 115 -10.41 1.90 10.15
C GLY A 115 -9.04 1.25 10.04
N HIS A 116 -9.05 -0.08 9.95
CA HIS A 116 -7.83 -0.86 9.81
C HIS A 116 -7.99 -1.86 8.68
N PHE A 117 -7.24 -1.68 7.59
CA PHE A 117 -7.19 -2.65 6.50
C PHE A 117 -5.90 -3.46 6.55
N THR A 118 -6.00 -4.79 6.55
CA THR A 118 -4.87 -5.72 6.52
C THR A 118 -4.90 -6.61 5.28
N VAL A 119 -3.76 -6.70 4.59
CA VAL A 119 -3.50 -7.69 3.55
C VAL A 119 -2.44 -8.66 4.05
N GLY A 120 -2.76 -9.95 4.10
CA GLY A 120 -1.85 -11.04 4.42
C GLY A 120 -1.72 -12.01 3.25
N SER A 121 -0.60 -11.94 2.53
CA SER A 121 -0.39 -12.76 1.34
C SER A 121 1.07 -13.10 1.13
N GLN A 122 1.42 -14.23 0.51
CA GLN A 122 2.81 -14.51 0.16
C GLN A 122 3.38 -13.43 -0.78
N PHE A 123 2.64 -13.07 -1.83
CA PHE A 123 3.04 -12.04 -2.81
C PHE A 123 2.03 -10.90 -2.86
N VAL A 124 2.49 -9.65 -2.76
CA VAL A 124 1.64 -8.46 -2.91
C VAL A 124 2.15 -7.59 -4.05
N TYR A 125 1.29 -7.27 -5.00
CA TYR A 125 1.61 -6.44 -6.16
C TYR A 125 0.80 -5.15 -6.15
N PHE A 126 1.47 -4.00 -6.10
CA PHE A 126 0.93 -2.69 -6.44
C PHE A 126 1.42 -2.35 -7.84
N SER A 127 0.58 -2.53 -8.85
CA SER A 127 1.00 -2.44 -10.24
C SER A 127 -0.12 -1.95 -11.14
N SER A 128 0.24 -1.41 -12.30
CA SER A 128 -0.65 -0.97 -13.36
C SER A 128 0.12 -1.17 -14.65
N LEU A 129 -0.48 -1.83 -15.63
CA LEU A 129 0.20 -2.17 -16.88
C LEU A 129 0.08 -1.08 -17.94
N LYS A 130 -0.76 -0.05 -17.74
CA LYS A 130 -1.06 0.90 -18.81
C LYS A 130 -0.12 2.10 -18.80
N LYS A 131 0.67 2.21 -19.86
CA LYS A 131 1.74 3.20 -20.07
C LYS A 131 1.37 4.69 -19.97
N ASP A 132 0.12 5.04 -20.26
CA ASP A 132 -0.33 6.43 -20.38
C ASP A 132 -1.60 6.74 -19.56
N SER A 133 -1.90 5.90 -18.57
CA SER A 133 -3.06 6.08 -17.69
C SER A 133 -2.77 7.12 -16.61
N VAL A 134 -3.47 8.25 -16.60
CA VAL A 134 -3.51 9.14 -15.40
C VAL A 134 -4.10 8.43 -14.17
N ASP A 135 -4.81 7.33 -14.40
CA ASP A 135 -5.43 6.55 -13.36
C ASP A 135 -4.51 5.39 -12.94
N GLN A 136 -3.98 5.51 -11.74
CA GLN A 136 -3.16 4.50 -11.07
C GLN A 136 -3.93 3.97 -9.85
N PRO A 137 -3.58 2.79 -9.33
CA PRO A 137 -4.05 2.35 -8.02
C PRO A 137 -3.75 3.43 -6.99
N LYS A 138 -4.76 3.81 -6.21
CA LYS A 138 -4.64 4.84 -5.19
C LYS A 138 -5.07 4.25 -3.86
N ILE A 139 -4.14 4.28 -2.92
CA ILE A 139 -4.37 3.92 -1.53
C ILE A 139 -4.21 5.19 -0.72
N ASN A 140 -5.30 5.67 -0.12
CA ASN A 140 -5.31 6.84 0.73
C ASN A 140 -5.55 6.39 2.17
N VAL A 141 -4.65 6.78 3.07
CA VAL A 141 -4.78 6.51 4.51
C VAL A 141 -4.77 7.83 5.25
N THR A 142 -5.87 8.18 5.91
CA THR A 142 -6.05 9.51 6.53
C THR A 142 -6.53 9.39 7.97
N GLU A 143 -6.64 10.51 8.68
CA GLU A 143 -7.11 10.58 10.07
C GLU A 143 -6.32 9.65 11.00
N ASN A 144 -6.92 8.61 11.61
CA ASN A 144 -6.18 7.58 12.36
C ASN A 144 -6.28 6.20 11.68
N GLY A 145 -6.51 6.19 10.37
CA GLY A 145 -6.58 4.97 9.57
C GLY A 145 -5.26 4.19 9.58
N LYS A 146 -5.38 2.86 9.46
CA LYS A 146 -4.23 1.95 9.44
C LYS A 146 -4.27 1.01 8.25
N PHE A 147 -3.19 0.95 7.48
CA PHE A 147 -3.03 0.00 6.39
C PHE A 147 -1.81 -0.90 6.62
N ASP A 148 -2.04 -2.20 6.77
CA ASP A 148 -1.00 -3.19 7.02
C ASP A 148 -0.90 -4.17 5.85
N VAL A 149 0.32 -4.34 5.35
CA VAL A 149 0.66 -5.38 4.37
C VAL A 149 1.68 -6.31 5.01
N ASN A 150 1.32 -7.57 5.13
CA ASN A 150 2.19 -8.63 5.65
C ASN A 150 2.39 -9.66 4.53
N ALA A 151 3.60 -9.72 3.98
CA ALA A 151 3.92 -10.59 2.87
C ALA A 151 5.33 -11.17 2.93
N ASP A 152 5.63 -12.16 2.10
CA ASP A 152 7.02 -12.54 1.88
C ASP A 152 7.68 -11.54 0.94
N TYR A 153 6.96 -11.17 -0.13
CA TYR A 153 7.45 -10.25 -1.16
C TYR A 153 6.41 -9.18 -1.49
N ILE A 154 6.84 -7.93 -1.53
CA ILE A 154 6.03 -6.79 -1.98
C ILE A 154 6.66 -6.22 -3.25
N PHE A 155 5.85 -6.07 -4.30
CA PHE A 155 6.24 -5.48 -5.57
C PHE A 155 5.40 -4.22 -5.81
N ALA A 156 6.01 -3.05 -5.74
CA ALA A 156 5.40 -1.79 -6.11
C ALA A 156 6.01 -1.32 -7.43
N SER A 157 5.35 -1.62 -8.55
CA SER A 157 5.79 -1.18 -9.89
C SER A 157 5.04 0.06 -10.40
N SER A 158 3.95 0.44 -9.73
CA SER A 158 3.23 1.71 -9.94
C SER A 158 2.28 1.97 -8.76
N GLY A 159 1.48 3.03 -8.82
CA GLY A 159 0.45 3.31 -7.82
C GLY A 159 0.88 4.34 -6.78
N TRP A 160 -0.10 5.02 -6.21
CA TRP A 160 0.13 6.04 -5.19
C TRP A 160 -0.40 5.54 -3.85
N ILE A 161 0.46 5.56 -2.85
CA ILE A 161 0.10 5.28 -1.47
C ILE A 161 0.37 6.56 -0.69
N ASP A 162 -0.71 7.26 -0.39
CA ASP A 162 -0.69 8.55 0.27
C ASP A 162 -1.20 8.39 1.71
N ALA A 163 -0.46 8.93 2.68
CA ALA A 163 -0.85 8.94 4.08
C ALA A 163 -0.88 10.38 4.64
N ALA A 164 -1.90 10.74 5.42
CA ALA A 164 -2.05 12.07 6.04
C ALA A 164 -2.56 11.97 7.49
N ASP A 165 -2.64 13.10 8.19
CA ASP A 165 -3.08 13.23 9.58
C ASP A 165 -2.26 12.35 10.54
N ASN A 166 -2.84 11.40 11.25
CA ASN A 166 -2.14 10.46 12.13
C ASN A 166 -2.12 9.04 11.53
N ALA A 167 -2.30 8.91 10.21
CA ALA A 167 -2.34 7.63 9.53
C ALA A 167 -1.08 6.80 9.74
N VAL A 168 -1.24 5.48 9.75
CA VAL A 168 -0.13 4.53 9.85
C VAL A 168 -0.20 3.51 8.71
N VAL A 169 0.89 3.40 7.95
CA VAL A 169 1.05 2.41 6.89
C VAL A 169 2.24 1.51 7.23
N ASN A 170 2.04 0.20 7.26
CA ASN A 170 3.07 -0.78 7.54
C ASN A 170 3.24 -1.75 6.38
N PHE A 171 4.47 -1.84 5.88
CA PHE A 171 4.91 -2.88 4.96
C PHE A 171 5.85 -3.82 5.72
N THR A 172 5.37 -5.03 6.01
CA THR A 172 6.17 -6.10 6.61
C THR A 172 6.45 -7.14 5.53
N ALA A 173 7.72 -7.27 5.14
CA ALA A 173 8.12 -8.25 4.13
C ALA A 173 9.54 -8.76 4.26
N ALA A 174 9.81 -9.91 3.66
CA ALA A 174 11.18 -10.39 3.51
C ALA A 174 11.93 -9.54 2.48
N GLN A 175 11.24 -9.12 1.42
CA GLN A 175 11.78 -8.25 0.37
C GLN A 175 10.73 -7.27 -0.14
N PHE A 176 11.17 -6.06 -0.46
CA PHE A 176 10.35 -5.02 -1.07
C PHE A 176 11.03 -4.50 -2.34
N PHE A 177 10.34 -4.63 -3.46
CA PHE A 177 10.79 -4.18 -4.76
C PHE A 177 9.97 -2.96 -5.18
N ALA A 178 10.62 -1.83 -5.34
CA ALA A 178 10.05 -0.67 -6.03
C ALA A 178 10.69 -0.53 -7.41
N GLU A 179 10.48 -1.54 -8.24
CA GLU A 179 11.13 -1.66 -9.54
C GLU A 179 10.28 -1.10 -10.68
N PHE A 180 10.98 -0.48 -11.63
CA PHE A 180 10.45 -0.21 -12.95
C PHE A 180 10.29 -1.54 -13.70
N ALA A 181 9.12 -1.81 -14.27
CA ALA A 181 8.93 -2.98 -15.15
C ALA A 181 9.88 -2.88 -16.36
N SER A 182 11.01 -3.57 -16.26
CA SER A 182 12.07 -3.54 -17.29
C SER A 182 11.52 -4.00 -18.65
N GLY A 183 11.90 -3.30 -19.72
CA GLY A 183 11.48 -3.62 -21.10
C GLY A 183 10.29 -2.83 -21.64
N LEU A 184 9.62 -2.00 -20.82
CA LEU A 184 8.58 -1.08 -21.31
C LEU A 184 9.17 0.31 -21.56
N PRO A 185 8.99 0.93 -22.76
CA PRO A 185 9.57 2.23 -23.05
C PRO A 185 8.93 3.30 -22.16
N THR A 186 9.71 3.90 -21.26
CA THR A 186 9.40 5.11 -20.46
C THR A 186 7.95 5.16 -19.96
N LEU A 187 7.62 4.32 -18.97
CA LEU A 187 6.42 4.52 -18.16
C LEU A 187 6.62 5.77 -17.31
N THR A 188 5.69 6.71 -17.37
CA THR A 188 5.62 7.89 -16.46
C THR A 188 4.94 7.55 -15.14
N LEU A 189 4.41 6.34 -15.00
CA LEU A 189 3.61 5.88 -13.87
C LEU A 189 4.48 5.16 -12.86
N LEU A 190 5.16 5.97 -12.08
CA LEU A 190 6.12 5.56 -11.08
C LEU A 190 5.40 5.37 -9.72
N PRO A 191 5.71 4.32 -8.93
CA PRO A 191 5.13 4.17 -7.60
C PRO A 191 5.45 5.39 -6.73
N ARG A 192 4.57 5.80 -5.83
CA ARG A 192 4.88 6.93 -4.95
C ARG A 192 4.31 6.71 -3.58
N PHE A 193 5.14 6.93 -2.58
CA PHE A 193 4.74 6.96 -1.19
C PHE A 193 4.74 8.43 -0.75
N THR A 194 3.57 8.98 -0.43
CA THR A 194 3.47 10.39 -0.03
C THR A 194 3.07 10.53 1.44
N LEU A 195 3.85 11.29 2.19
CA LEU A 195 3.45 11.83 3.49
C LEU A 195 2.82 13.21 3.30
N GLY A 196 1.51 13.31 3.53
CA GLY A 196 0.72 14.53 3.52
C GLY A 196 0.80 15.32 4.83
N ALA A 197 -0.12 16.27 4.99
CA ALA A 197 -0.28 17.07 6.21
C ALA A 197 -0.46 16.19 7.45
N GLY A 198 -0.14 16.71 8.64
CA GLY A 198 -0.22 15.96 9.89
C GLY A 198 1.08 15.23 10.24
N SER A 199 0.99 14.16 11.03
CA SER A 199 2.10 13.30 11.47
C SER A 199 1.97 11.83 10.98
N PRO A 200 1.70 11.55 9.69
CA PRO A 200 1.56 10.18 9.20
C PRO A 200 2.88 9.40 9.29
N VAL A 201 2.80 8.07 9.35
CA VAL A 201 3.97 7.20 9.45
C VAL A 201 3.90 6.07 8.42
N PHE A 202 4.96 5.93 7.63
CA PHE A 202 5.22 4.73 6.85
C PHE A 202 6.33 3.92 7.51
N ASN A 203 6.07 2.64 7.78
CA ASN A 203 7.07 1.70 8.28
C ASN A 203 7.36 0.63 7.24
N PHE A 204 8.65 0.42 6.97
CA PHE A 204 9.17 -0.68 6.19
C PHE A 204 9.91 -1.62 7.14
N ILE A 205 9.40 -2.84 7.29
CA ILE A 205 9.76 -3.77 8.37
C ILE A 205 10.17 -5.11 7.76
N GLY A 206 11.38 -5.59 8.07
CA GLY A 206 11.78 -6.96 7.75
C GLY A 206 10.94 -7.99 8.50
N THR A 207 10.69 -9.16 7.90
CA THR A 207 9.99 -10.27 8.56
C THR A 207 10.72 -10.83 9.79
N SER A 208 12.02 -10.54 9.91
CA SER A 208 12.82 -10.82 11.11
C SER A 208 13.85 -9.71 11.34
N PRO A 209 14.47 -9.62 12.54
CA PRO A 209 15.46 -8.60 12.86
C PRO A 209 16.69 -8.57 11.94
N ASP A 210 17.02 -9.71 11.33
CA ASP A 210 18.18 -9.85 10.45
C ASP A 210 17.83 -9.63 8.96
N VAL A 211 16.55 -9.43 8.65
CA VAL A 211 16.08 -9.20 7.29
C VAL A 211 15.92 -7.71 7.03
N THR A 212 16.68 -7.23 6.07
CA THR A 212 16.55 -5.88 5.54
C THR A 212 15.52 -5.89 4.41
N ILE A 213 14.38 -5.23 4.62
CA ILE A 213 13.29 -5.17 3.63
C ILE A 213 13.67 -4.36 2.38
N VAL A 214 14.53 -3.34 2.53
CA VAL A 214 14.92 -2.40 1.47
C VAL A 214 16.42 -2.10 1.60
N ASP A 215 17.17 -2.17 0.50
CA ASP A 215 18.59 -1.79 0.48
C ASP A 215 18.86 -0.74 -0.60
N PHE A 216 19.10 0.51 -0.18
CA PHE A 216 19.33 1.63 -1.08
C PHE A 216 20.73 1.64 -1.70
N MET A 217 21.65 0.78 -1.28
CA MET A 217 23.02 0.79 -1.81
C MET A 217 23.16 0.03 -3.13
N TYR A 218 22.41 -1.06 -3.30
CA TYR A 218 22.60 -1.99 -4.41
C TYR A 218 21.43 -2.03 -5.40
N GLU A 219 20.26 -1.52 -5.01
CA GLU A 219 19.09 -1.51 -5.86
C GLU A 219 18.88 -0.15 -6.53
N THR A 220 18.38 -0.19 -7.77
CA THR A 220 18.01 1.01 -8.51
C THR A 220 16.55 1.35 -8.27
N TYR A 221 16.32 2.38 -7.47
CA TYR A 221 15.01 2.98 -7.29
C TYR A 221 14.90 4.27 -8.10
N GLN A 222 13.67 4.68 -8.35
CA GLN A 222 13.38 5.90 -9.07
C GLN A 222 13.53 7.16 -8.20
N GLU A 223 13.79 8.29 -8.87
CA GLU A 223 13.80 9.59 -8.22
C GLU A 223 12.42 9.92 -7.62
N GLY A 224 12.40 10.46 -6.41
CA GLY A 224 11.18 10.90 -5.72
C GLY A 224 10.21 9.78 -5.30
N LEU A 225 10.70 8.54 -5.17
CA LEU A 225 9.94 7.40 -4.66
C LEU A 225 9.23 7.73 -3.33
N PHE A 226 9.94 8.39 -2.42
CA PHE A 226 9.44 8.85 -1.12
C PHE A 226 9.22 10.35 -1.17
N ASN A 227 7.97 10.79 -1.11
CA ASN A 227 7.62 12.19 -1.23
C ASN A 227 7.03 12.73 0.08
N PHE A 228 7.48 13.92 0.47
CA PHE A 228 6.85 14.69 1.55
C PHE A 228 6.06 15.85 0.94
N LYS A 229 4.90 16.16 1.51
CA LYS A 229 4.31 17.49 1.40
C LYS A 229 5.02 18.43 2.37
N SER A 230 5.19 19.70 2.00
CA SER A 230 5.94 20.67 2.81
C SER A 230 5.37 20.95 4.20
N ASP A 231 4.09 20.66 4.42
CA ASP A 231 3.38 20.77 5.69
C ASP A 231 3.36 19.46 6.50
N SER A 232 4.01 18.40 6.01
CA SER A 232 4.10 17.13 6.71
C SER A 232 5.04 17.19 7.92
N LYS A 233 4.56 16.69 9.05
CA LYS A 233 5.34 16.33 10.25
C LYS A 233 5.51 14.81 10.37
N GLY A 234 5.13 14.08 9.32
CA GLY A 234 5.22 12.64 9.24
C GLY A 234 6.65 12.14 9.01
N LYS A 235 6.79 10.82 8.96
CA LYS A 235 8.10 10.17 8.77
C LYS A 235 8.01 8.85 8.01
N PHE A 236 9.07 8.57 7.25
CA PHE A 236 9.39 7.23 6.77
C PHE A 236 10.35 6.57 7.75
N VAL A 237 10.06 5.32 8.11
CA VAL A 237 10.88 4.52 9.03
C VAL A 237 11.27 3.22 8.33
N PHE A 238 12.56 3.00 8.14
CA PHE A 238 13.11 1.78 7.57
C PHE A 238 13.84 1.01 8.67
N LYS A 239 13.27 -0.12 9.07
CA LYS A 239 13.74 -0.88 10.22
C LYS A 239 15.04 -1.62 9.92
N GLY A 240 15.99 -1.58 10.86
CA GLY A 240 17.23 -2.36 10.81
C GLY A 240 18.31 -1.88 9.83
N ILE A 241 18.08 -0.81 9.06
CA ILE A 241 19.04 -0.29 8.08
C ILE A 241 19.64 1.08 8.45
N GLY A 242 19.47 1.51 9.69
CA GLY A 242 19.87 2.82 10.18
C GLY A 242 21.37 3.07 10.15
N ASN A 243 21.88 3.59 9.03
CA ASN A 243 23.25 4.08 8.92
C ASN A 243 23.41 5.22 7.88
N ALA A 244 24.52 5.95 8.00
CA ALA A 244 24.80 7.12 7.16
C ALA A 244 24.96 6.78 5.67
N PHE A 245 25.37 5.56 5.32
CA PHE A 245 25.52 5.13 3.93
C PHE A 245 24.16 4.99 3.25
N GLN A 246 23.18 4.39 3.93
CA GLN A 246 21.81 4.27 3.42
C GLN A 246 21.16 5.65 3.20
N GLN A 247 21.27 6.56 4.18
CA GLN A 247 20.77 7.93 4.02
C GLN A 247 21.47 8.67 2.87
N THR A 248 22.79 8.51 2.73
CA THR A 248 23.56 9.11 1.64
C THR A 248 23.15 8.55 0.29
N ALA A 249 22.93 7.23 0.19
CA ALA A 249 22.45 6.58 -1.02
C ALA A 249 21.08 7.11 -1.44
N MET A 250 20.12 7.23 -0.51
CA MET A 250 18.81 7.82 -0.79
C MET A 250 18.92 9.24 -1.37
N LEU A 251 19.84 10.06 -0.86
CA LEU A 251 20.05 11.43 -1.33
C LEU A 251 20.76 11.50 -2.68
N ASN A 252 21.76 10.64 -2.90
CA ASN A 252 22.53 10.58 -4.14
C ASN A 252 21.69 10.07 -5.31
N TYR A 253 20.84 9.07 -5.06
CA TYR A 253 19.86 8.55 -6.02
C TYR A 253 18.59 9.40 -6.08
N LYS A 254 18.52 10.50 -5.33
CA LYS A 254 17.38 11.43 -5.25
C LYS A 254 16.04 10.72 -5.00
N LEU A 255 16.03 9.70 -4.15
CA LEU A 255 14.84 8.91 -3.84
C LEU A 255 13.81 9.71 -3.03
N ILE A 256 14.25 10.79 -2.39
CA ILE A 256 13.42 11.66 -1.57
C ILE A 256 13.03 12.90 -2.36
N ALA A 257 11.74 13.22 -2.35
CA ALA A 257 11.18 14.46 -2.88
C ALA A 257 10.46 15.27 -1.79
N VAL A 258 10.42 16.59 -1.97
CA VAL A 258 9.56 17.48 -1.18
C VAL A 258 8.71 18.29 -2.16
N ASP A 259 7.39 18.15 -2.07
CA ASP A 259 6.41 18.67 -3.03
C ASP A 259 6.72 18.25 -4.48
N GLY A 260 7.26 17.04 -4.66
CA GLY A 260 7.69 16.53 -5.96
C GLY A 260 9.05 17.05 -6.44
N ILE A 261 9.74 17.90 -5.68
CA ILE A 261 11.06 18.42 -6.04
C ILE A 261 12.15 17.48 -5.49
N THR A 262 12.99 16.95 -6.39
CA THR A 262 14.07 15.98 -6.09
C THR A 262 15.47 16.60 -6.04
N ASP A 263 15.61 17.93 -6.20
CA ASP A 263 16.89 18.62 -6.11
C ASP A 263 17.54 18.39 -4.74
N THR A 264 18.71 17.75 -4.74
CA THR A 264 19.38 17.30 -3.51
C THR A 264 19.70 18.47 -2.57
N ALA A 265 20.05 19.64 -3.09
CA ALA A 265 20.35 20.81 -2.26
C ALA A 265 19.08 21.35 -1.58
N TYR A 266 17.97 21.43 -2.31
CA TYR A 266 16.65 21.77 -1.78
C TYR A 266 16.18 20.78 -0.71
N VAL A 267 16.21 19.48 -1.02
CA VAL A 267 15.77 18.40 -0.13
C VAL A 267 16.59 18.38 1.16
N LYS A 268 17.94 18.47 1.08
CA LYS A 268 18.82 18.54 2.26
C LYS A 268 18.52 19.73 3.18
N ARG A 269 18.07 20.87 2.64
CA ARG A 269 17.67 22.02 3.46
C ARG A 269 16.41 21.74 4.28
N LYS A 270 15.52 20.88 3.77
CA LYS A 270 14.21 20.55 4.34
C LYS A 270 14.23 19.35 5.28
N LEU A 271 15.09 18.36 5.06
CA LEU A 271 15.17 17.15 5.88
C LEU A 271 15.85 17.36 7.23
N ASN A 272 15.37 16.69 8.27
CA ASN A 272 16.13 16.51 9.50
C ASN A 272 17.29 15.53 9.24
N MET A 273 18.51 16.08 9.25
CA MET A 273 19.77 15.36 9.00
C MET A 273 20.56 15.15 10.30
N ASN A 274 19.97 15.40 11.47
CA ASN A 274 20.62 15.17 12.75
C ASN A 274 20.78 13.67 12.99
N MET A 275 22.02 13.21 13.22
CA MET A 275 22.34 11.80 13.44
C MET A 275 21.49 11.15 14.54
N THR A 276 21.21 11.85 15.64
CA THR A 276 20.43 11.28 16.76
C THR A 276 18.96 11.05 16.39
N ASP A 277 18.44 11.82 15.45
CA ASP A 277 17.03 11.79 15.06
C ASP A 277 16.83 10.92 13.82
N SER A 278 17.84 10.84 12.94
CA SER A 278 17.84 10.01 11.73
C SER A 278 18.18 8.54 12.00
N PHE A 279 18.91 8.24 13.08
CA PHE A 279 19.35 6.88 13.41
C PHE A 279 18.89 6.50 14.82
N VAL A 280 17.71 5.89 14.91
CA VAL A 280 17.07 5.57 16.18
C VAL A 280 16.98 4.06 16.33
N ASN A 281 17.66 3.49 17.33
CA ASN A 281 17.63 2.05 17.62
C ASN A 281 18.02 1.14 16.44
N GLY A 282 18.91 1.59 15.56
CA GLY A 282 19.30 0.85 14.35
C GLY A 282 18.34 1.02 13.16
N ASP A 283 17.31 1.87 13.29
CA ASP A 283 16.41 2.24 12.20
C ASP A 283 16.88 3.50 11.49
N LEU A 284 16.59 3.61 10.19
CA LEU A 284 16.68 4.86 9.45
C LEU A 284 15.34 5.58 9.52
N VAL A 285 15.34 6.79 10.08
CA VAL A 285 14.16 7.67 10.15
C VAL A 285 14.39 8.88 9.24
N VAL A 286 13.48 9.10 8.30
CA VAL A 286 13.49 10.24 7.38
C VAL A 286 12.27 11.10 7.68
N GLN A 287 12.51 12.38 7.99
CA GLN A 287 11.47 13.37 8.32
C GLN A 287 11.91 14.78 7.94
N LEU A 288 10.97 15.70 7.79
CA LEU A 288 11.26 17.13 7.60
C LEU A 288 11.71 17.80 8.92
N LYS A 289 12.34 18.97 8.82
CA LYS A 289 12.72 19.84 9.96
C LYS A 289 11.53 20.57 10.55
#